data_AF-A0A1G7T2E7-F1
#
_entry.id   AF-A0A1G7T2E7-F1
#
_cell.length_a   1.000
_cell.length_b   1.000
_cell.length_c   1.000
_cell.angle_alpha   90.00
_cell.angle_beta   90.00
_cell.angle_gamma   90.00
#
_symmetry.space_group_name_H-M   'P 1'
#
loop_
_entity.id
_entity.type
_entity.pdbx_description
1 polymer ?
#
loop_
_entity_poly.entity_id
_entity_poly.type
_entity_poly.pdbx_seq_one_letter_code
_entity_poly.pdbx_strand_id
1 'polypeptide(L)'
;RYYLNGSHAGFIMYVNDPAHDQKDIDAMRQALKDSKGPGNFRNLFLYSPSGKKDGVQIIPVSEVAAKDEFWNIKNITRDDQLAGHRTPPQLMGIIPQNTGGFGDVEKAARVYVANELEPIQATMMEINEWAGEEIVRFDRYSLEGEGGSGLDPSR
;
A
#
# COMPACT_ATOMS: atom_id res chain seq x y z
N ARG A 1 -9.11 12.41 1.67
CA ARG A 1 -8.28 13.66 1.75
C ARG A 1 -7.12 13.71 0.75
N TYR A 2 -6.66 12.59 0.17
CA TYR A 2 -5.52 12.54 -0.78
C TYR A 2 -5.90 12.46 -2.27
N TYR A 3 -7.19 12.50 -2.62
CA TYR A 3 -7.65 12.11 -3.97
C TYR A 3 -8.32 13.23 -4.78
N LEU A 4 -8.32 14.48 -4.30
CA LEU A 4 -9.13 15.54 -4.93
C LEU A 4 -8.39 16.77 -5.46
N ASN A 5 -7.06 16.87 -5.37
CA ASN A 5 -6.39 18.13 -5.71
C ASN A 5 -5.24 17.94 -6.70
N GLY A 6 -5.39 18.44 -7.93
CA GLY A 6 -4.30 18.59 -8.90
C GLY A 6 -3.18 19.54 -8.47
N SER A 7 -3.27 20.15 -7.28
CA SER A 7 -2.22 20.92 -6.61
C SER A 7 -1.72 20.14 -5.40
N HIS A 8 -0.96 19.07 -5.66
CA HIS A 8 -0.42 18.19 -4.63
C HIS A 8 1.04 18.51 -4.24
N ALA A 9 1.62 19.55 -4.84
CA ALA A 9 3.01 19.94 -4.59
C ALA A 9 3.13 21.46 -4.62
N GLY A 10 3.68 22.05 -3.56
CA GLY A 10 4.19 23.42 -3.63
C GLY A 10 5.39 23.46 -4.56
N PHE A 11 5.54 24.54 -5.32
CA PHE A 11 6.73 24.77 -6.14
C PHE A 11 7.32 26.16 -5.84
N ILE A 12 8.62 26.30 -6.07
CA ILE A 12 9.33 27.57 -6.08
C ILE A 12 9.40 28.02 -7.54
N MET A 13 8.71 29.11 -7.87
CA MET A 13 8.93 29.78 -9.15
C MET A 13 10.11 30.74 -8.98
N TYR A 14 11.21 30.43 -9.65
CA TYR A 14 12.42 31.22 -9.68
C TYR A 14 12.46 32.03 -10.97
N VAL A 15 12.44 33.36 -10.85
CA VAL A 15 12.55 34.28 -11.99
C VAL A 15 13.88 35.00 -11.90
N ASN A 16 14.62 34.91 -12.99
CA ASN A 16 15.99 35.37 -13.09
C ASN A 16 16.22 36.36 -14.23
N ASP A 17 15.30 36.40 -15.19
CA ASP A 17 15.34 37.37 -16.27
C ASP A 17 15.31 38.80 -15.69
N PRO A 18 16.21 39.72 -16.09
CA PRO A 18 16.08 41.14 -15.78
C PRO A 18 14.79 41.70 -16.38
N ALA A 19 13.68 41.55 -15.65
CA ALA A 19 12.39 42.08 -16.00
C ALA A 19 12.50 43.58 -16.28
N HIS A 20 12.04 44.00 -17.46
CA HIS A 20 12.05 45.41 -17.85
C HIS A 20 10.98 46.24 -17.12
N ASP A 21 9.97 45.62 -16.50
CA ASP A 21 8.90 46.30 -15.75
C ASP A 21 8.58 45.58 -14.42
N GLN A 22 8.62 46.33 -13.32
CA GLN A 22 8.26 45.89 -11.98
C GLN A 22 6.79 45.44 -11.90
N LYS A 23 5.91 46.00 -12.73
CA LYS A 23 4.47 45.67 -12.75
C LYS A 23 4.22 44.22 -13.14
N ASP A 24 5.02 43.66 -14.04
CA ASP A 24 4.86 42.29 -14.51
C ASP A 24 5.26 41.27 -13.42
N ILE A 25 6.30 41.60 -12.63
CA ILE A 25 6.69 40.80 -11.45
C ILE A 25 5.57 40.78 -10.41
N ASP A 26 4.98 41.94 -10.14
CA ASP A 26 3.90 42.05 -9.15
C ASP A 26 2.62 41.35 -9.63
N ALA A 27 2.31 41.41 -10.93
CA ALA A 27 1.21 40.65 -11.53
C ALA A 27 1.43 39.14 -11.44
N MET A 28 2.63 38.64 -11.73
CA MET A 28 2.98 37.22 -11.58
C MET A 28 2.91 36.76 -10.12
N ARG A 29 3.42 37.57 -9.18
CA ARG A 29 3.32 37.30 -7.74
C ARG A 29 1.86 37.20 -7.29
N GLN A 30 1.01 38.11 -7.77
CA GLN A 30 -0.41 38.12 -7.43
C GLN A 30 -1.13 36.90 -8.01
N ALA A 31 -0.88 36.56 -9.28
CA ALA A 31 -1.45 35.37 -9.91
C ALA A 31 -1.06 34.06 -9.19
N LEU A 32 0.18 33.94 -8.70
CA LEU A 32 0.61 32.77 -7.92
C LEU A 32 -0.02 32.71 -6.53
N LYS A 33 -0.29 33.87 -5.91
CA LYS A 33 -0.98 33.96 -4.62
C LYS A 33 -2.44 33.55 -4.75
N ASP A 34 -3.07 33.90 -5.86
CA ASP A 34 -4.48 33.63 -6.14
C ASP A 34 -4.72 32.21 -6.70
N SER A 35 -3.71 31.61 -7.35
CA SER A 35 -3.72 30.21 -7.83
C SER A 35 -3.58 29.16 -6.70
N LYS A 36 -3.79 29.54 -5.44
CA LYS A 36 -3.83 28.59 -4.33
C LYS A 36 -5.06 27.69 -4.48
N GLY A 37 -4.85 26.44 -4.87
CA GLY A 37 -5.88 25.41 -4.78
C GLY A 37 -6.33 25.18 -3.33
N PRO A 38 -7.50 24.55 -3.09
CA PRO A 38 -8.00 24.27 -1.75
C PRO A 38 -7.09 23.26 -1.03
N GLY A 39 -6.14 23.75 -0.21
CA GLY A 39 -5.18 22.87 0.46
C GLY A 39 -4.05 23.59 1.22
N ASN A 40 -3.19 22.78 1.82
CA ASN A 40 -2.16 23.18 2.79
C ASN A 40 -0.77 23.51 2.18
N PHE A 41 -0.63 23.47 0.85
CA PHE A 41 0.66 23.69 0.17
C PHE A 41 0.85 25.18 -0.16
N ARG A 42 2.04 25.72 0.13
CA ARG A 42 2.40 27.11 -0.15
C ARG A 42 3.34 27.15 -1.36
N ASN A 43 2.96 27.87 -2.40
CA ASN A 43 3.86 28.21 -3.50
C ASN A 43 4.79 29.35 -3.06
N LEU A 44 6.07 29.30 -3.45
CA LEU A 44 7.05 30.34 -3.16
C LEU A 44 7.50 31.00 -4.47
N PHE A 45 7.63 32.32 -4.46
CA PHE A 45 8.14 33.08 -5.60
C PHE A 45 9.46 33.72 -5.21
N LEU A 46 10.52 33.45 -5.98
CA LEU A 46 11.85 34.00 -5.77
C LEU A 46 12.29 34.75 -7.03
N TYR A 47 12.52 36.06 -6.90
CA TYR A 47 13.05 36.91 -7.97
C TYR A 47 14.49 37.29 -7.65
N SER A 48 15.42 36.95 -8.53
CA SER A 48 16.86 37.22 -8.37
C SER A 48 17.45 37.59 -9.73
N PRO A 49 17.44 38.88 -10.11
CA PRO A 49 17.95 39.30 -11.42
C PRO A 49 19.46 38.98 -11.56
N SER A 50 19.88 38.52 -12.75
CA SER A 50 21.28 38.23 -13.13
C SER A 50 21.93 36.93 -12.60
N GLY A 51 21.15 35.97 -12.14
CA GLY A 51 21.52 34.56 -11.88
C GLY A 51 21.71 33.67 -13.14
N LYS A 52 21.69 32.34 -12.97
CA LYS A 52 22.06 31.34 -14.01
C LYS A 52 21.04 31.16 -15.18
N LYS A 53 21.57 30.67 -16.30
CA LYS A 53 21.06 30.54 -17.70
C LYS A 53 19.54 30.46 -18.03
N ASP A 54 18.64 30.06 -17.14
CA ASP A 54 17.20 29.98 -17.47
C ASP A 54 16.44 31.16 -16.84
N GLY A 55 15.73 31.94 -17.65
CA GLY A 55 15.04 33.17 -17.22
C GLY A 55 13.88 32.94 -16.24
N VAL A 56 13.20 31.78 -16.34
CA VAL A 56 12.13 31.35 -15.43
C VAL A 56 12.25 29.85 -15.19
N GLN A 57 12.27 29.42 -13.94
CA GLN A 57 12.32 28.01 -13.53
C GLN A 57 11.21 27.71 -12.52
N ILE A 58 10.62 26.52 -12.64
CA ILE A 58 9.71 25.96 -11.63
C ILE A 58 10.47 24.84 -10.93
N ILE A 59 10.80 25.03 -9.66
CA ILE A 59 11.47 24.05 -8.81
C ILE A 59 10.39 23.38 -7.95
N PRO A 60 10.02 22.12 -8.19
CA PRO A 60 9.06 21.42 -7.34
C PRO A 60 9.65 21.26 -5.92
N VAL A 61 8.92 21.69 -4.89
CA VAL A 61 9.32 21.49 -3.46
C VAL A 61 8.94 20.09 -2.99
N SER A 62 7.94 19.49 -3.62
CA SER A 62 7.53 18.12 -3.36
C SER A 62 7.83 17.31 -4.59
N GLU A 63 8.92 16.55 -4.49
CA GLU A 63 9.26 15.51 -5.43
C GLU A 63 8.04 14.58 -5.63
N VAL A 64 7.72 14.32 -6.89
CA VAL A 64 6.72 13.35 -7.34
C VAL A 64 7.20 11.91 -7.05
N ALA A 65 8.27 11.71 -6.28
CA ALA A 65 8.79 10.40 -5.86
C ALA A 65 7.85 9.65 -4.90
N ALA A 66 6.96 10.35 -4.19
CA ALA A 66 6.00 9.68 -3.29
C ALA A 66 4.99 8.79 -4.05
N LYS A 67 4.73 9.04 -5.35
CA LYS A 67 3.84 8.18 -6.13
C LYS A 67 4.41 6.76 -6.30
N ASP A 68 5.73 6.63 -6.40
CA ASP A 68 6.38 5.34 -6.62
C ASP A 68 6.52 4.54 -5.32
N GLU A 69 6.55 5.19 -4.15
CA GLU A 69 6.62 4.46 -2.88
C GLU A 69 5.29 3.85 -2.42
N PHE A 70 4.12 4.38 -2.80
CA PHE A 70 2.84 3.83 -2.32
C PHE A 70 2.63 2.37 -2.71
N TRP A 71 3.07 1.98 -3.91
CA TRP A 71 2.97 0.60 -4.36
C TRP A 71 3.91 -0.31 -3.55
N ASN A 72 5.14 0.17 -3.28
CA ASN A 72 6.11 -0.53 -2.44
C ASN A 72 5.61 -0.68 -1.00
N ILE A 73 5.09 0.38 -0.40
CA ILE A 73 4.53 0.36 0.96
C ILE A 73 3.40 -0.67 1.05
N LYS A 74 2.49 -0.73 0.07
CA LYS A 74 1.41 -1.72 0.05
C LYS A 74 1.93 -3.15 -0.06
N ASN A 75 2.93 -3.39 -0.89
CA ASN A 75 3.51 -4.73 -1.04
C ASN A 75 4.26 -5.15 0.22
N ILE A 76 5.07 -4.28 0.81
CA ILE A 76 5.76 -4.55 2.08
C ILE A 76 4.74 -4.81 3.17
N THR A 77 3.70 -3.97 3.30
CA THR A 77 2.63 -4.17 4.30
C THR A 77 1.93 -5.51 4.09
N ARG A 78 1.64 -5.90 2.85
CA ARG A 78 1.06 -7.21 2.55
C ARG A 78 1.98 -8.33 3.03
N ASP A 79 3.26 -8.26 2.69
CA ASP A 79 4.23 -9.30 3.04
C ASP A 79 4.47 -9.37 4.56
N ASP A 80 4.40 -8.24 5.27
CA ASP A 80 4.43 -8.19 6.74
C ASP A 80 3.20 -8.87 7.36
N GLN A 81 2.00 -8.63 6.82
CA GLN A 81 0.78 -9.33 7.28
C GLN A 81 0.87 -10.83 7.04
N LEU A 82 1.43 -11.25 5.89
CA LEU A 82 1.67 -12.66 5.57
C LEU A 82 2.62 -13.33 6.58
N ALA A 83 3.73 -12.66 6.89
CA ALA A 83 4.70 -13.15 7.86
C ALA A 83 4.09 -13.24 9.27
N GLY A 84 3.28 -12.26 9.67
CA GLY A 84 2.63 -12.24 10.98
C GLY A 84 1.60 -13.35 11.16
N HIS A 85 0.79 -13.62 10.14
CA HIS A 85 -0.23 -14.67 10.20
C HIS A 85 0.29 -16.06 9.86
N ARG A 86 1.52 -16.19 9.35
CA ARG A 86 2.16 -17.46 8.95
C ARG A 86 1.30 -18.32 8.02
N THR A 87 0.35 -17.69 7.33
CA THR A 87 -0.61 -18.37 6.47
C THR A 87 -0.12 -18.28 5.02
N PRO A 88 -0.08 -19.39 4.27
CA PRO A 88 0.32 -19.36 2.87
C PRO A 88 -0.54 -18.37 2.06
N PRO A 89 0.06 -17.50 1.23
CA PRO A 89 -0.65 -16.43 0.52
C PRO A 89 -1.76 -16.96 -0.40
N GLN A 90 -1.56 -18.13 -0.99
CA GLN A 90 -2.55 -18.79 -1.85
C GLN A 90 -3.80 -19.27 -1.10
N LEU A 91 -3.73 -19.50 0.22
CA LEU A 91 -4.91 -19.83 1.04
C LEU A 91 -5.71 -18.58 1.43
N MET A 92 -5.13 -17.39 1.30
CA MET A 92 -5.80 -16.10 1.54
C MET A 92 -6.34 -15.45 0.26
N GLY A 93 -6.30 -16.15 -0.88
CA GLY A 93 -6.80 -15.62 -2.15
C GLY A 93 -5.93 -14.52 -2.76
N ILE A 94 -4.65 -14.44 -2.37
CA ILE A 94 -3.73 -13.46 -2.96
C ILE A 94 -3.37 -13.89 -4.38
N ILE A 95 -3.42 -12.94 -5.31
CA ILE A 95 -3.05 -13.16 -6.70
C ILE A 95 -1.52 -12.99 -6.84
N PRO A 96 -0.80 -13.99 -7.33
CA PRO A 96 0.65 -13.91 -7.53
C PRO A 96 0.99 -12.80 -8.54
N GLN A 97 2.05 -12.05 -8.25
CA GLN A 97 2.56 -10.99 -9.13
C GLN A 97 3.67 -11.48 -10.08
N ASN A 98 4.15 -12.71 -9.88
CA ASN A 98 5.20 -13.33 -10.67
C ASN A 98 4.64 -14.46 -11.55
N THR A 99 5.28 -14.72 -12.69
CA THR A 99 4.86 -15.75 -13.66
C THR A 99 4.88 -17.18 -13.09
N GLY A 100 5.61 -17.42 -12.00
CA GLY A 100 5.73 -18.74 -11.37
C GLY A 100 4.61 -19.12 -10.39
N GLY A 101 3.74 -18.18 -10.00
CA GLY A 101 2.67 -18.45 -9.04
C GLY A 101 3.17 -18.84 -7.64
N PHE A 102 2.27 -19.37 -6.81
CA PHE A 102 2.57 -19.86 -5.45
C PHE A 102 2.77 -21.39 -5.38
N GLY A 103 2.53 -22.11 -6.48
CA GLY A 103 2.66 -23.56 -6.57
C GLY A 103 1.37 -24.31 -6.22
N ASP A 104 1.52 -25.50 -5.67
CA ASP A 104 0.42 -26.41 -5.33
C ASP A 104 -0.28 -25.97 -4.03
N VAL A 105 -1.57 -25.63 -4.15
CA VAL A 105 -2.42 -25.17 -3.03
C VAL A 105 -2.70 -26.30 -2.05
N GLU A 106 -2.90 -27.52 -2.53
CA GLU A 106 -3.20 -28.71 -1.72
C GLU A 106 -2.03 -29.03 -0.79
N LYS A 107 -0.80 -28.97 -1.33
CA LYS A 107 0.43 -29.16 -0.56
C LYS A 107 0.59 -28.09 0.52
N ALA A 108 0.33 -26.82 0.19
CA ALA A 108 0.44 -25.76 1.19
C ALA A 108 -0.63 -25.86 2.28
N ALA A 109 -1.86 -26.26 1.93
CA ALA A 109 -2.91 -26.51 2.91
C ALA A 109 -2.49 -27.61 3.90
N ARG A 110 -1.95 -28.73 3.42
CA ARG A 110 -1.44 -29.80 4.30
C ARG A 110 -0.34 -29.32 5.25
N VAL A 111 0.63 -28.57 4.72
CA VAL A 111 1.77 -28.05 5.52
C VAL A 111 1.28 -27.02 6.54
N TYR A 112 0.33 -26.16 6.17
CA TYR A 112 -0.27 -25.19 7.07
C TYR A 112 -1.06 -25.87 8.19
N VAL A 113 -1.85 -26.89 7.87
CA VAL A 113 -2.61 -27.63 8.89
C VAL A 113 -1.68 -28.29 9.91
N ALA A 114 -0.66 -29.01 9.44
CA ALA A 114 0.26 -29.71 10.32
C ALA A 114 1.09 -28.78 11.22
N ASN A 115 1.49 -27.60 10.72
CA ASN A 115 2.41 -26.72 11.46
C ASN A 115 1.73 -25.57 12.20
N GLU A 116 0.55 -25.14 11.79
CA GLU A 116 -0.15 -23.98 12.36
C GLU A 116 -1.50 -24.38 12.97
N LEU A 117 -2.34 -25.14 12.25
CA LEU A 117 -3.69 -25.46 12.72
C LEU A 117 -3.72 -26.50 13.84
N GLU A 118 -3.07 -27.66 13.65
CA GLU A 118 -3.06 -28.76 14.63
C GLU A 118 -2.48 -28.33 15.99
N PRO A 119 -1.38 -27.55 16.07
CA PRO A 119 -0.89 -27.04 17.35
C PRO A 119 -1.87 -26.08 18.05
N ILE A 120 -2.57 -25.24 17.30
CA ILE A 120 -3.61 -24.36 17.86
C ILE A 120 -4.79 -25.20 18.37
N GLN A 121 -5.23 -26.20 17.61
CA GLN A 121 -6.26 -27.15 18.03
C GLN A 121 -5.83 -27.89 19.30
N ALA A 122 -4.58 -28.34 19.39
CA ALA A 122 -4.03 -28.98 20.58
C ALA A 122 -4.10 -28.06 21.81
N THR A 123 -3.72 -26.79 21.66
CA THR A 123 -3.83 -25.79 22.73
C THR A 123 -5.28 -25.57 23.13
N MET A 124 -6.22 -25.55 22.17
CA MET A 124 -7.66 -25.43 22.48
C MET A 124 -8.21 -26.67 23.21
N MET A 125 -7.67 -27.86 22.95
CA MET A 125 -8.08 -29.09 23.64
C MET A 125 -7.68 -29.10 25.13
N GLU A 126 -6.72 -28.28 25.57
CA GLU A 126 -6.37 -28.11 26.98
C GLU A 126 -7.58 -27.65 27.83
N ILE A 127 -8.59 -27.03 27.20
CA ILE A 127 -9.87 -26.69 27.85
C ILE A 127 -10.53 -27.93 28.48
N ASN A 128 -10.44 -29.09 27.82
CA ASN A 128 -11.02 -30.33 28.34
C ASN A 128 -10.32 -30.78 29.62
N GLU A 129 -8.99 -30.64 29.67
CA GLU A 129 -8.22 -30.98 30.86
C GLU A 129 -8.61 -30.08 32.04
N TRP A 130 -8.82 -28.78 31.77
CA TRP A 130 -9.24 -27.82 32.79
C TRP A 130 -10.68 -28.09 33.29
N ALA A 131 -11.58 -28.47 32.38
CA ALA A 131 -12.97 -28.74 32.71
C ALA A 131 -13.18 -30.12 33.38
N GLY A 132 -12.28 -31.08 33.14
CA GLY A 132 -12.43 -32.46 33.60
C GLY A 132 -13.44 -33.28 32.77
N GLU A 133 -13.90 -32.75 31.63
CA GLU A 133 -14.80 -33.41 30.69
C GLU A 133 -14.48 -32.99 29.24
N GLU A 134 -14.86 -33.81 28.25
CA GLU A 134 -14.65 -33.51 26.83
C GLU A 134 -15.67 -32.46 26.34
N ILE A 135 -15.21 -31.21 26.22
CA ILE A 135 -16.01 -30.08 25.71
C ILE A 135 -15.67 -29.76 24.26
N VAL A 136 -14.38 -29.81 23.91
CA VAL A 136 -13.83 -29.44 22.60
C VAL A 136 -13.23 -30.68 21.93
N ARG A 137 -13.66 -30.98 20.71
CA ARG A 137 -13.07 -32.03 19.87
C ARG A 137 -13.01 -31.53 18.43
N PHE A 138 -11.95 -31.91 17.73
CA PHE A 138 -11.78 -31.61 16.31
C PHE A 138 -11.82 -32.89 15.48
N ASP A 139 -12.47 -32.82 14.32
CA ASP A 139 -12.43 -33.91 13.35
C ASP A 139 -11.06 -33.96 12.66
N ARG A 140 -10.71 -35.14 12.14
CA ARG A 140 -9.46 -35.29 11.40
C ARG A 140 -9.53 -34.44 10.14
N TYR A 141 -8.50 -33.62 9.94
CA TYR A 141 -8.41 -32.81 8.73
C TYR A 141 -8.40 -33.69 7.47
N SER A 142 -9.30 -33.37 6.54
CA SER A 142 -9.37 -33.95 5.21
C SER A 142 -9.65 -32.85 4.20
N LEU A 143 -8.90 -32.85 3.09
CA LEU A 143 -9.15 -31.98 1.95
C LEU A 143 -10.33 -32.46 1.10
N GLU A 144 -10.69 -33.73 1.21
CA GLU A 144 -11.76 -34.35 0.42
C GLU A 144 -13.11 -34.31 1.14
N GLY A 145 -13.16 -33.82 2.38
CA GLY A 145 -14.32 -33.90 3.27
C GLY A 145 -14.62 -35.33 3.73
N GLU A 146 -15.27 -35.50 4.88
CA GLU A 146 -15.85 -36.79 5.25
C GLU A 146 -17.08 -37.05 4.36
N GLY A 147 -16.84 -37.72 3.23
CA GLY A 147 -17.82 -37.97 2.18
C GLY A 147 -17.48 -37.18 0.93
N GLY A 148 -16.48 -37.67 0.18
CA GLY A 148 -16.02 -37.09 -1.06
C GLY A 148 -17.14 -36.93 -2.10
N SER A 149 -17.86 -35.81 -2.04
CA SER A 149 -18.33 -35.16 -3.26
C SER A 149 -17.18 -34.28 -3.71
N GLY A 150 -16.32 -34.86 -4.55
CA GLY A 150 -15.45 -34.04 -5.40
C GLY A 150 -16.31 -32.94 -6.02
N LEU A 151 -15.84 -31.71 -5.94
CA LEU A 151 -16.50 -30.49 -6.41
C LEU A 151 -17.33 -30.79 -7.66
N ASP A 152 -18.64 -30.92 -7.50
CA ASP A 152 -19.58 -31.11 -8.60
C ASP A 152 -19.71 -29.74 -9.27
N PRO A 153 -19.19 -29.55 -10.50
CA PRO A 153 -19.26 -28.26 -11.18
C PRO A 153 -20.68 -27.91 -11.65
N SER A 154 -21.69 -28.72 -11.33
CA SER A 154 -23.10 -28.52 -11.68
C SER A 154 -24.01 -28.08 -10.53
N ARG A 155 -23.47 -27.75 -9.35
CA ARG A 155 -24.22 -27.12 -8.25
C ARG A 155 -23.85 -25.66 -8.02
#